data_AF-A0AB39PBE2-F1
#
_entry.id   AF-A0AB39PBE2-F1
#
_cell.length_a   1.000
_cell.length_b   1.000
_cell.length_c   1.000
_cell.angle_alpha   90.00
_cell.angle_beta   90.00
_cell.angle_gamma   90.00
#
_symmetry.space_group_name_H-M   'P 1'
#
loop_
_entity.id
_entity.type
_entity.pdbx_description
1 polymer ?
#
loop_
_entity_poly.entity_id
_entity_poly.type
_entity_poly.pdbx_seq_one_letter_code
_entity_poly.pdbx_strand_id
1 'polypeptide(L)'
;MTSVHLESFPRAHLPVVPDTPQLGLPWALAEAQMFHLQGVGRLARTERAAARRRAEQDAPTYLAAETARLREVQQRLADEAERWWQALLANDEDTVCETVNTAFSDNPAAGCAVGVDGSVLSVVMRQQDLDTMPTQTPGLTPGGRPTLKNLTKRDRVLWWLTSMGSNIVATLKEGFATAPAITAIDLAVLTRLPDTQRLGFVAYGHWTRQAIESTPWREPEDALRFLDIGQDVTCSVTTTTSGNFSSALRPLNITRVPGLQDLLDHAQDEPDTDGASLADLDTTLGSNTPTGRLAPVPDPFSVKPFAEWKQQTPAAQPPMPRTPPEPPSVLVPGQTVALPEDAWQGLHIAFSFAGADADLTLFLIGADGRVDCDAHFVFYNHPSAADGAVRLLGKQQEGPHTVERGAVHLAALPELVQSVAIAINTDVETGLTCGSLTHAALYMDCVTGAAWTFQPPADPHIRAMVVAELYRHTVNSQPVWKVRAIGQGWADGLEGLARAYGVDVE
;
A
#
# COMPACT_ATOMS: atom_id res chain seq x y z
N MET A 1 21.74 24.84 -17.07
CA MET A 1 20.33 25.14 -17.37
C MET A 1 19.93 24.79 -18.80
N THR A 2 20.73 25.06 -19.84
CA THR A 2 20.39 24.71 -21.24
C THR A 2 20.74 23.27 -21.66
N SER A 3 21.28 22.46 -20.76
CA SER A 3 21.83 21.12 -21.07
C SER A 3 21.30 20.01 -20.17
N VAL A 4 20.32 20.29 -19.30
CA VAL A 4 19.75 19.31 -18.36
C VAL A 4 19.13 18.13 -19.11
N HIS A 5 18.55 18.37 -20.29
CA HIS A 5 18.02 17.31 -21.15
C HIS A 5 19.07 16.29 -21.64
N LEU A 6 20.36 16.57 -21.54
CA LEU A 6 21.43 15.63 -21.89
C LEU A 6 21.70 14.61 -20.77
N GLU A 7 21.15 14.84 -19.57
CA GLU A 7 21.26 13.91 -18.44
C GLU A 7 20.49 12.61 -18.73
N SER A 8 20.93 11.52 -18.10
CA SER A 8 20.29 10.21 -18.23
C SER A 8 19.60 9.88 -16.93
N PHE A 9 18.34 9.47 -17.02
CA PHE A 9 17.52 9.13 -15.86
C PHE A 9 17.44 7.60 -15.73
N PRO A 10 17.68 7.06 -14.52
CA PRO A 10 17.58 5.63 -14.29
C PRO A 10 16.14 5.17 -14.48
N ARG A 11 15.97 4.04 -15.15
CA ARG A 11 14.64 3.43 -15.31
C ARG A 11 14.19 2.82 -13.99
N ALA A 12 12.91 3.00 -13.68
CA ALA A 12 12.28 2.34 -12.56
C ALA A 12 12.37 0.81 -12.72
N HIS A 13 12.55 0.15 -11.59
CA HIS A 13 12.62 -1.29 -11.45
C HIS A 13 11.93 -1.70 -10.16
N LEU A 14 11.49 -2.95 -10.09
CA LEU A 14 10.98 -3.55 -8.86
C LEU A 14 11.99 -3.31 -7.71
N PRO A 15 11.55 -2.76 -6.56
CA PRO A 15 12.44 -2.52 -5.44
C PRO A 15 13.09 -3.82 -4.96
N VAL A 16 14.40 -3.78 -4.74
CA VAL A 16 15.16 -4.93 -4.25
C VAL A 16 15.03 -5.01 -2.73
N VAL A 17 14.34 -6.03 -2.24
CA VAL A 17 14.26 -6.30 -0.80
C VAL A 17 15.55 -6.99 -0.33
N PRO A 18 16.23 -6.50 0.73
CA PRO A 18 17.46 -7.10 1.21
C PRO A 18 17.24 -8.53 1.73
N ASP A 19 18.30 -9.33 1.71
CA ASP A 19 18.31 -10.63 2.37
C ASP A 19 18.29 -10.49 3.90
N THR A 20 17.59 -11.42 4.56
CA THR A 20 17.63 -11.49 6.03
C THR A 20 19.04 -11.81 6.54
N PRO A 21 19.47 -11.26 7.68
CA PRO A 21 20.76 -11.61 8.27
C PRO A 21 20.81 -13.11 8.61
N GLN A 22 21.90 -13.76 8.25
CA GLN A 22 22.10 -15.18 8.54
C GLN A 22 22.55 -15.38 9.99
N LEU A 23 21.60 -15.71 10.85
CA LEU A 23 21.88 -15.99 12.26
C LEU A 23 22.34 -17.45 12.45
N GLY A 24 23.37 -17.64 13.28
CA GLY A 24 23.93 -18.96 13.59
C GLY A 24 23.72 -19.37 15.04
N LEU A 25 23.71 -20.68 15.30
CA LEU A 25 23.62 -21.23 16.66
C LEU A 25 24.72 -20.70 17.62
N PRO A 26 25.99 -20.52 17.20
CA PRO A 26 27.01 -19.93 18.07
C PRO A 26 26.67 -18.52 18.55
N TRP A 27 26.04 -17.70 17.70
CA TRP A 27 25.59 -16.36 18.05
C TRP A 27 24.43 -16.40 19.05
N ALA A 28 23.40 -17.21 18.76
CA ALA A 28 22.24 -17.37 19.64
C ALA A 28 22.65 -17.91 21.03
N LEU A 29 23.63 -18.81 21.07
CA LEU A 29 24.20 -19.33 22.31
C LEU A 29 24.94 -18.25 23.10
N ALA A 30 25.69 -17.37 22.44
CA ALA A 30 26.39 -16.27 23.10
C ALA A 30 25.39 -15.30 23.75
N GLU A 31 24.33 -14.92 23.04
CA GLU A 31 23.24 -14.08 23.54
C GLU A 31 22.54 -14.71 24.76
N ALA A 32 22.15 -15.98 24.64
CA ALA A 32 21.50 -16.72 25.72
C ALA A 32 22.43 -16.87 26.94
N GLN A 33 23.73 -17.12 26.72
CA GLN A 33 24.71 -17.21 27.81
C GLN A 33 24.92 -15.87 28.50
N MET A 34 25.00 -14.77 27.75
CA MET A 34 25.12 -13.43 28.32
C MET A 34 23.94 -13.12 29.25
N PHE A 35 22.72 -13.42 28.81
CA PHE A 35 21.51 -13.27 29.61
C PHE A 35 21.52 -14.14 30.88
N HIS A 36 21.72 -15.47 30.73
CA HIS A 36 21.62 -16.41 31.86
C HIS A 36 22.76 -16.30 32.88
N LEU A 37 23.92 -15.77 32.48
CA LEU A 37 25.06 -15.53 33.36
C LEU A 37 25.02 -14.14 34.02
N GLN A 38 24.09 -13.27 33.62
CA GLN A 38 23.92 -11.95 34.21
C GLN A 38 23.63 -12.08 35.71
N GLY A 39 24.43 -11.43 36.55
CA GLY A 39 24.29 -11.50 38.01
C GLY A 39 24.87 -12.74 38.69
N VAL A 40 25.39 -13.73 37.94
CA VAL A 40 25.98 -14.96 38.53
C VAL A 40 27.47 -14.77 38.86
N GLY A 41 27.81 -14.89 40.15
CA GLY A 41 29.18 -14.70 40.66
C GLY A 41 30.23 -15.61 39.99
N ARG A 42 31.44 -15.09 39.76
CA ARG A 42 32.52 -15.82 39.05
C ARG A 42 32.95 -17.13 39.73
N LEU A 43 32.77 -17.24 41.04
CA LEU A 43 33.14 -18.42 41.84
C LEU A 43 31.99 -19.45 42.02
N ALA A 44 30.76 -19.11 41.62
CA ALA A 44 29.57 -19.96 41.76
C ALA A 44 29.51 -21.04 40.66
N ARG A 45 30.43 -22.02 40.70
CA ARG A 45 30.64 -23.01 39.62
C ARG A 45 29.37 -23.79 39.24
N THR A 46 28.58 -24.23 40.23
CA THR A 46 27.34 -24.99 40.04
C THR A 46 26.25 -24.15 39.37
N GLU A 47 26.03 -22.92 39.84
CA GLU A 47 25.07 -21.98 39.27
C GLU A 47 25.43 -21.57 37.84
N ARG A 48 26.71 -21.32 37.56
CA ARG A 48 27.20 -21.03 36.21
C ARG A 48 27.02 -22.21 35.26
N ALA A 49 27.21 -23.44 35.72
CA ALA A 49 26.96 -24.64 34.92
C ALA A 49 25.45 -24.83 34.64
N ALA A 50 24.57 -24.50 35.61
CA ALA A 50 23.13 -24.49 35.39
C ALA A 50 22.69 -23.37 34.41
N ALA A 51 23.28 -22.18 34.51
CA ALA A 51 23.04 -21.08 33.59
C ALA A 51 23.45 -21.42 32.14
N ARG A 52 24.62 -22.04 31.93
CA ARG A 52 25.06 -22.49 30.60
C ARG A 52 24.14 -23.56 30.00
N ARG A 53 23.69 -24.54 30.80
CA ARG A 53 22.72 -25.55 30.33
C ARG A 53 21.38 -24.92 29.92
N ARG A 54 20.88 -23.93 30.66
CA ARG A 54 19.67 -23.19 30.27
C ARG A 54 19.87 -22.42 28.96
N ALA A 55 21.04 -21.80 28.78
CA ALA A 55 21.37 -21.14 27.52
C ALA A 55 21.44 -22.11 26.33
N GLU A 56 22.02 -23.30 26.52
CA GLU A 56 22.06 -24.36 25.49
C GLU A 56 20.67 -24.88 25.13
N GLN A 57 19.74 -24.91 26.08
CA GLN A 57 18.34 -25.29 25.85
C GLN A 57 17.54 -24.20 25.12
N ASP A 58 17.75 -22.92 25.48
CA ASP A 58 16.98 -21.80 24.93
C ASP A 58 17.48 -21.35 23.55
N ALA A 59 18.79 -21.42 23.29
CA ALA A 59 19.41 -20.86 22.09
C ALA A 59 18.84 -21.39 20.76
N PRO A 60 18.56 -22.71 20.57
CA PRO A 60 17.94 -23.20 19.34
C PRO A 60 16.53 -22.64 19.12
N THR A 61 15.75 -22.50 20.19
CA THR A 61 14.38 -21.97 20.12
C THR A 61 14.38 -20.48 19.78
N TYR A 62 15.29 -19.72 20.41
CA TYR A 62 15.49 -18.31 20.10
C TYR A 62 15.93 -18.11 18.64
N LEU A 63 16.91 -18.89 18.18
CA LEU A 63 17.38 -18.83 16.79
C LEU A 63 16.26 -19.13 15.79
N ALA A 64 15.48 -20.17 16.04
CA ALA A 64 14.36 -20.55 15.16
C ALA A 64 13.30 -19.46 15.10
N ALA A 65 12.89 -18.93 16.26
CA ALA A 65 11.90 -17.86 16.36
C ALA A 65 12.35 -16.59 15.64
N GLU A 66 13.61 -16.18 15.85
CA GLU A 66 14.12 -14.96 15.26
C GLU A 66 14.36 -15.10 13.74
N THR A 67 14.81 -16.28 13.29
CA THR A 67 14.93 -16.57 11.86
C THR A 67 13.56 -16.56 11.17
N ALA A 68 12.52 -17.11 11.81
CA ALA A 68 11.16 -17.09 11.27
C ALA A 68 10.61 -15.67 11.19
N ARG A 69 10.76 -14.87 12.26
CA ARG A 69 10.34 -13.46 12.29
C ARG A 69 11.01 -12.64 11.19
N LEU A 70 12.32 -12.79 11.00
CA LEU A 70 13.05 -12.06 9.96
C LEU A 70 12.56 -12.45 8.55
N ARG A 71 12.25 -13.73 8.31
CA ARG A 71 11.67 -14.19 7.04
C ARG A 71 10.27 -13.64 6.81
N GLU A 72 9.43 -13.58 7.85
CA GLU A 72 8.10 -12.95 7.74
C GLU A 72 8.19 -11.46 7.39
N VAL A 73 9.14 -10.74 8.00
CA VAL A 73 9.41 -9.33 7.64
C VAL A 73 9.88 -9.23 6.19
N GLN A 74 10.81 -10.07 5.76
CA GLN A 74 11.30 -10.08 4.38
C GLN A 74 10.16 -10.34 3.38
N GLN A 75 9.31 -11.34 3.66
CA GLN A 75 8.19 -11.69 2.80
C GLN A 75 7.20 -10.52 2.71
N ARG A 76 6.87 -9.88 3.83
CA ARG A 76 5.97 -8.72 3.84
C ARG A 76 6.52 -7.57 3.00
N LEU A 77 7.80 -7.25 3.15
CA LEU A 77 8.46 -6.22 2.35
C LEU A 77 8.47 -6.58 0.85
N ALA A 78 8.67 -7.86 0.52
CA ALA A 78 8.62 -8.34 -0.86
C ALA A 78 7.22 -8.21 -1.45
N ASP A 79 6.19 -8.58 -0.68
CA ASP A 79 4.80 -8.44 -1.11
C ASP A 79 4.39 -6.96 -1.25
N GLU A 80 4.87 -6.09 -0.38
CA GLU A 80 4.67 -4.63 -0.47
C GLU A 80 5.36 -4.05 -1.72
N ALA A 81 6.62 -4.42 -1.97
CA ALA A 81 7.36 -4.00 -3.15
C ALA A 81 6.68 -4.46 -4.45
N GLU A 82 6.19 -5.70 -4.49
CA GLU A 82 5.47 -6.24 -5.65
C GLU A 82 4.14 -5.52 -5.86
N ARG A 83 3.35 -5.30 -4.80
CA ARG A 83 2.10 -4.54 -4.90
C ARG A 83 2.32 -3.13 -5.44
N TRP A 84 3.32 -2.42 -4.91
CA TRP A 84 3.70 -1.08 -5.39
C TRP A 84 4.11 -1.12 -6.87
N TRP A 85 4.92 -2.09 -7.27
CA TRP A 85 5.36 -2.23 -8.65
C TRP A 85 4.21 -2.53 -9.62
N GLN A 86 3.27 -3.39 -9.22
CA GLN A 86 2.07 -3.68 -10.01
C GLN A 86 1.17 -2.44 -10.13
N ALA A 87 1.00 -1.66 -9.07
CA ALA A 87 0.25 -0.40 -9.12
C ALA A 87 0.91 0.62 -10.08
N LEU A 88 2.24 0.75 -10.03
CA LEU A 88 3.00 1.59 -10.94
C LEU A 88 2.84 1.15 -12.41
N LEU A 89 2.86 -0.16 -12.69
CA LEU A 89 2.65 -0.70 -14.03
C LEU A 89 1.19 -0.61 -14.51
N ALA A 90 0.24 -0.59 -13.58
CA ALA A 90 -1.18 -0.40 -13.86
C ALA A 90 -1.55 1.09 -14.10
N ASN A 91 -0.57 2.00 -14.00
CA ASN A 91 -0.77 3.45 -14.04
C ASN A 91 -1.75 3.95 -12.95
N ASP A 92 -1.70 3.35 -11.77
CA ASP A 92 -2.43 3.86 -10.60
C ASP A 92 -2.02 5.32 -10.32
N GLU A 93 -3.00 6.22 -10.30
CA GLU A 93 -2.77 7.67 -10.29
C GLU A 93 -1.92 8.10 -9.09
N ASP A 94 -2.31 7.69 -7.88
CA ASP A 94 -1.63 8.05 -6.64
C ASP A 94 -0.18 7.54 -6.65
N THR A 95 0.01 6.25 -6.99
CA THR A 95 1.34 5.62 -7.04
C THR A 95 2.26 6.29 -8.08
N VAL A 96 1.74 6.57 -9.28
CA VAL A 96 2.50 7.23 -10.35
C VAL A 96 2.84 8.65 -9.96
N CYS A 97 1.86 9.44 -9.49
CA CYS A 97 2.08 10.83 -9.11
C CYS A 97 3.08 10.94 -7.95
N GLU A 98 2.97 10.12 -6.91
CA GLU A 98 3.93 10.08 -5.80
C GLU A 98 5.34 9.74 -6.29
N THR A 99 5.48 8.68 -7.12
CA THR A 99 6.77 8.21 -7.62
C THR A 99 7.45 9.25 -8.52
N VAL A 100 6.70 9.85 -9.44
CA VAL A 100 7.20 10.88 -10.35
C VAL A 100 7.56 12.16 -9.59
N ASN A 101 6.71 12.62 -8.66
CA ASN A 101 6.99 13.80 -7.84
C ASN A 101 8.21 13.61 -6.94
N THR A 102 8.41 12.39 -6.42
CA THR A 102 9.62 12.05 -5.67
C THR A 102 10.87 12.14 -6.54
N ALA A 103 10.81 11.73 -7.81
CA ALA A 103 11.93 11.88 -8.73
C ALA A 103 12.19 13.35 -9.10
N PHE A 104 11.12 14.14 -9.31
CA PHE A 104 11.24 15.55 -9.64
C PHE A 104 11.76 16.43 -8.50
N SER A 105 11.86 15.93 -7.25
CA SER A 105 12.27 16.73 -6.10
C SER A 105 13.65 17.37 -6.25
N ASP A 106 14.54 16.73 -7.01
CA ASP A 106 15.93 17.15 -7.17
C ASP A 106 16.15 17.95 -8.46
N ASN A 107 15.09 18.20 -9.23
CA ASN A 107 15.19 18.89 -10.50
C ASN A 107 15.35 20.42 -10.34
N PRO A 108 16.16 21.06 -11.21
CA PRO A 108 16.33 22.51 -11.20
C PRO A 108 15.07 23.28 -11.61
N ALA A 109 14.11 22.63 -12.27
CA ALA A 109 12.78 23.17 -12.54
C ALA A 109 11.75 22.33 -11.78
N ALA A 110 10.91 22.98 -10.98
CA ALA A 110 9.89 22.30 -10.18
C ALA A 110 8.78 21.77 -11.09
N GLY A 111 8.89 20.50 -11.47
CA GLY A 111 7.83 19.73 -12.12
C GLY A 111 6.94 19.08 -11.06
N CYS A 112 5.64 19.00 -11.34
CA CYS A 112 4.68 18.30 -10.50
C CYS A 112 3.73 17.48 -11.39
N ALA A 113 3.71 16.17 -11.19
CA ALA A 113 2.67 15.28 -11.68
C ALA A 113 1.37 15.57 -10.91
N VAL A 114 0.31 15.87 -11.66
CA VAL A 114 -0.99 16.32 -11.13
C VAL A 114 -2.14 15.36 -11.40
N GLY A 115 -1.91 14.30 -12.17
CA GLY A 115 -2.90 13.25 -12.42
C GLY A 115 -2.52 12.34 -13.58
N VAL A 116 -3.26 11.25 -13.73
CA VAL A 116 -3.06 10.24 -14.77
C VAL A 116 -4.40 9.88 -15.42
N ASP A 117 -4.46 9.94 -16.74
CA ASP A 117 -5.61 9.45 -17.52
C ASP A 117 -5.16 8.27 -18.40
N GLY A 118 -5.51 7.06 -17.96
CA GLY A 118 -5.14 5.80 -18.62
C GLY A 118 -3.63 5.58 -18.67
N SER A 119 -2.98 6.02 -19.76
CA SER A 119 -1.51 5.96 -19.92
C SER A 119 -0.88 7.32 -20.21
N VAL A 120 -1.63 8.40 -19.98
CA VAL A 120 -1.20 9.78 -20.18
C VAL A 120 -1.03 10.43 -18.82
N LEU A 121 0.19 10.89 -18.53
CA LEU A 121 0.52 11.60 -17.30
C LEU A 121 0.39 13.11 -17.52
N SER A 122 -0.28 13.81 -16.61
CA SER A 122 -0.37 15.27 -16.62
C SER A 122 0.69 15.88 -15.70
N VAL A 123 1.49 16.81 -16.22
CA VAL A 123 2.58 17.48 -15.49
C VAL A 123 2.46 19.00 -15.62
N VAL A 124 2.60 19.69 -14.50
CA VAL A 124 2.74 21.15 -14.45
C VAL A 124 4.16 21.48 -14.01
N MET A 125 4.86 22.32 -14.78
CA MET A 125 6.24 22.71 -14.51
C MET A 125 6.35 24.22 -14.32
N ARG A 126 7.10 24.66 -13.31
CA ARG A 126 7.50 26.06 -13.15
C ARG A 126 8.83 26.31 -13.82
N GLN A 127 8.86 27.29 -14.73
CA GLN A 127 10.09 27.76 -15.37
C GLN A 127 10.56 29.06 -14.72
N GLN A 128 11.86 29.18 -14.54
CA GLN A 128 12.52 30.40 -14.07
C GLN A 128 12.11 31.63 -14.90
N ASP A 129 11.83 32.73 -14.24
CA ASP A 129 11.32 33.97 -14.87
C ASP A 129 12.36 34.59 -15.80
N LEU A 130 11.92 35.05 -16.99
CA LEU A 130 12.81 35.64 -18.00
C LEU A 130 13.62 36.83 -17.46
N ASP A 131 13.06 37.60 -16.53
CA ASP A 131 13.73 38.78 -15.96
C ASP A 131 14.91 38.42 -15.07
N THR A 132 14.91 37.22 -14.49
CA THR A 132 16.02 36.71 -13.66
C THR A 132 17.18 36.17 -14.49
N MET A 133 17.01 35.99 -15.81
CA MET A 133 18.09 35.55 -16.69
C MET A 133 19.21 36.59 -16.79
N PRO A 134 20.49 36.18 -16.87
CA PRO A 134 21.59 37.13 -17.00
C PRO A 134 21.44 38.05 -18.21
N THR A 135 21.89 39.30 -18.06
CA THR A 135 21.83 40.32 -19.12
C THR A 135 23.11 40.39 -19.95
N GLN A 136 24.16 39.69 -19.53
CA GLN A 136 25.48 39.69 -20.17
C GLN A 136 26.00 38.26 -20.35
N THR A 137 26.80 38.05 -21.39
CA THR A 137 27.54 36.80 -21.60
C THR A 137 29.05 37.04 -21.70
N PRO A 138 29.87 36.05 -21.32
CA PRO A 138 31.29 36.05 -21.66
C PRO A 138 31.48 36.14 -23.17
N GLY A 139 32.45 36.94 -23.59
CA GLY A 139 32.87 37.05 -24.97
C GLY A 139 34.32 37.51 -25.06
N LEU A 140 34.79 37.69 -26.29
CA LEU A 140 36.11 38.22 -26.57
C LEU A 140 35.99 39.59 -27.22
N THR A 141 36.85 40.51 -26.81
CA THR A 141 37.14 41.75 -27.56
C THR A 141 37.81 41.40 -28.90
N PRO A 142 37.85 42.33 -29.87
CA PRO A 142 38.57 42.11 -31.13
C PRO A 142 40.05 41.73 -30.95
N GLY A 143 40.66 42.09 -29.81
CA GLY A 143 42.03 41.72 -29.43
C GLY A 143 42.13 40.44 -28.58
N GLY A 144 41.09 39.63 -28.48
CA GLY A 144 41.12 38.33 -27.79
C GLY A 144 41.09 38.39 -26.25
N ARG A 145 40.89 39.57 -25.66
CA ARG A 145 40.71 39.68 -24.20
C ARG A 145 39.28 39.30 -23.79
N PRO A 146 39.10 38.54 -22.69
CA PRO A 146 37.79 38.28 -22.10
C PRO A 146 37.03 39.58 -21.81
N THR A 147 35.74 39.60 -22.11
CA THR A 147 34.84 40.72 -21.86
C THR A 147 33.41 40.21 -21.60
N LEU A 148 32.56 41.06 -21.06
CA LEU A 148 31.13 40.80 -20.92
C LEU A 148 30.39 41.58 -22.00
N LYS A 149 29.63 40.88 -22.84
CA LYS A 149 28.79 41.48 -23.89
C LYS A 149 27.34 41.51 -23.42
N ASN A 150 26.68 42.66 -23.55
CA ASN A 150 25.25 42.74 -23.30
C ASN A 150 24.50 41.86 -24.31
N LEU A 151 23.61 41.01 -23.80
CA LEU A 151 22.71 40.23 -24.63
C LEU A 151 21.62 41.13 -25.21
N THR A 152 21.27 40.91 -26.48
CA THR A 152 20.07 41.53 -27.02
C THR A 152 18.83 40.93 -26.34
N LYS A 153 17.70 41.66 -26.32
CA LYS A 153 16.43 41.11 -25.80
C LYS A 153 16.08 39.76 -26.44
N ARG A 154 16.40 39.61 -27.72
CA ARG A 154 16.13 38.40 -28.48
C ARG A 154 17.04 37.24 -28.07
N ASP A 155 18.33 37.50 -27.87
CA ASP A 155 19.26 36.45 -27.42
C ASP A 155 18.92 35.99 -26.00
N ARG A 156 18.44 36.90 -25.13
CA ARG A 156 17.91 36.54 -23.81
C ARG A 156 16.69 35.62 -23.92
N VAL A 157 15.73 35.94 -24.79
CA VAL A 157 14.53 35.10 -25.01
C VAL A 157 14.92 33.75 -25.60
N LEU A 158 15.85 33.70 -26.56
CA LEU A 158 16.34 32.44 -27.11
C LEU A 158 17.01 31.59 -26.04
N TRP A 159 17.90 32.17 -25.22
CA TRP A 159 18.53 31.46 -24.11
C TRP A 159 17.51 30.92 -23.12
N TRP A 160 16.51 31.75 -22.75
CA TRP A 160 15.41 31.33 -21.89
C TRP A 160 14.57 30.20 -22.50
N LEU A 161 14.26 30.28 -23.80
CA LEU A 161 13.53 29.25 -24.54
C LEU A 161 14.32 27.94 -24.60
N THR A 162 15.63 27.99 -24.85
CA THR A 162 16.51 26.80 -24.84
C THR A 162 16.59 26.20 -23.43
N SER A 163 16.63 27.04 -22.39
CA SER A 163 16.57 26.60 -20.98
C SER A 163 15.25 25.90 -20.68
N MET A 164 14.13 26.49 -21.09
CA MET A 164 12.80 25.91 -20.93
C MET A 164 12.66 24.58 -21.68
N GLY A 165 13.06 24.53 -22.96
CA GLY A 165 13.05 23.29 -23.75
C GLY A 165 13.91 22.20 -23.11
N SER A 166 15.07 22.57 -22.57
CA SER A 166 15.94 21.65 -21.85
C SER A 166 15.27 21.09 -20.60
N ASN A 167 14.57 21.93 -19.83
CA ASN A 167 13.87 21.50 -18.62
C ASN A 167 12.63 20.64 -18.95
N ILE A 168 11.87 21.00 -19.99
CA ILE A 168 10.75 20.19 -20.50
C ILE A 168 11.25 18.79 -20.87
N VAL A 169 12.28 18.70 -21.72
CA VAL A 169 12.78 17.39 -22.19
C VAL A 169 13.36 16.58 -21.05
N ALA A 170 14.05 17.20 -20.09
CA ALA A 170 14.51 16.52 -18.87
C ALA A 170 13.34 15.94 -18.07
N THR A 171 12.32 16.76 -17.79
CA THR A 171 11.09 16.36 -17.08
C THR A 171 10.38 15.21 -17.78
N LEU A 172 10.26 15.27 -19.11
CA LEU A 172 9.66 14.21 -19.92
C LEU A 172 10.47 12.91 -19.83
N LYS A 173 11.80 12.99 -20.00
CA LYS A 173 12.69 11.82 -19.93
C LYS A 173 12.63 11.16 -18.56
N GLU A 174 12.62 11.95 -17.49
CA GLU A 174 12.54 11.45 -16.13
C GLU A 174 11.16 10.87 -15.80
N GLY A 175 10.07 11.55 -16.17
CA GLY A 175 8.70 11.03 -16.02
C GLY A 175 8.53 9.68 -16.73
N PHE A 176 9.06 9.55 -17.94
CA PHE A 176 9.07 8.26 -18.65
C PHE A 176 9.99 7.22 -18.04
N ALA A 177 11.12 7.61 -17.46
CA ALA A 177 12.02 6.67 -16.79
C ALA A 177 11.42 6.13 -15.49
N THR A 178 10.69 6.98 -14.75
CA THR A 178 10.10 6.67 -13.44
C THR A 178 8.76 5.94 -13.53
N ALA A 179 7.94 6.23 -14.54
CA ALA A 179 6.66 5.58 -14.77
C ALA A 179 6.69 4.77 -16.09
N PRO A 180 7.11 3.50 -16.09
CA PRO A 180 7.41 2.74 -17.31
C PRO A 180 6.18 2.43 -18.19
N ALA A 181 4.99 2.34 -17.62
CA ALA A 181 3.74 2.07 -18.33
C ALA A 181 3.07 3.33 -18.92
N ILE A 182 3.54 4.52 -18.55
CA ILE A 182 3.10 5.78 -19.15
C ILE A 182 3.65 5.88 -20.58
N THR A 183 2.76 6.16 -21.53
CA THR A 183 3.08 6.21 -22.97
C THR A 183 3.11 7.63 -23.51
N ALA A 184 2.51 8.59 -22.81
CA ALA A 184 2.58 10.01 -23.15
C ALA A 184 2.50 10.91 -21.90
N ILE A 185 2.98 12.14 -22.03
CA ILE A 185 2.91 13.16 -21.00
C ILE A 185 2.31 14.44 -21.62
N ASP A 186 1.25 14.94 -20.98
CA ASP A 186 0.74 16.28 -21.19
C ASP A 186 1.46 17.21 -20.22
N LEU A 187 2.20 18.19 -20.74
CA LEU A 187 3.01 19.07 -19.92
C LEU A 187 2.64 20.53 -20.16
N ALA A 188 2.38 21.27 -19.09
CA ALA A 188 2.13 22.70 -19.11
C ALA A 188 3.20 23.45 -18.30
N VAL A 189 3.70 24.56 -18.84
CA VAL A 189 4.78 25.36 -18.25
C VAL A 189 4.26 26.73 -17.85
N LEU A 190 4.42 27.08 -16.58
CA LEU A 190 4.09 28.39 -16.02
C LEU A 190 5.35 29.17 -15.63
N THR A 191 5.28 30.49 -15.76
CA THR A 191 6.33 31.42 -15.35
C THR A 191 5.71 32.78 -15.02
N ARG A 192 6.45 33.67 -14.35
CA ARG A 192 6.01 35.06 -14.17
C ARG A 192 6.25 35.85 -15.45
N LEU A 193 5.20 36.50 -15.94
CA LEU A 193 5.26 37.29 -17.16
C LEU A 193 5.92 38.66 -16.89
N PRO A 194 6.93 39.09 -17.69
CA PRO A 194 7.65 40.33 -17.44
C PRO A 194 6.76 41.59 -17.35
N ASP A 195 5.75 41.68 -18.22
CA ASP A 195 4.93 42.90 -18.35
C ASP A 195 3.89 43.03 -17.23
N THR A 196 3.33 41.92 -16.75
CA THR A 196 2.23 41.92 -15.76
C THR A 196 2.67 41.52 -14.37
N GLN A 197 3.86 40.92 -14.25
CA GLN A 197 4.36 40.27 -13.05
C GLN A 197 3.38 39.25 -12.47
N ARG A 198 2.46 38.69 -13.28
CA ARG A 198 1.55 37.60 -12.88
C ARG A 198 2.03 36.27 -13.45
N LEU A 199 1.68 35.19 -12.77
CA LEU A 199 1.82 33.84 -13.31
C LEU A 199 0.99 33.67 -14.59
N GLY A 200 1.56 32.95 -15.56
CA GLY A 200 0.86 32.55 -16.77
C GLY A 200 1.52 31.38 -17.46
N PHE A 201 0.72 30.58 -18.16
CA PHE A 201 1.24 29.50 -18.98
C PHE A 201 1.90 30.04 -20.25
N VAL A 202 3.10 29.55 -20.54
CA VAL A 202 3.96 29.97 -21.66
C VAL A 202 4.28 28.84 -22.62
N ALA A 203 4.06 27.59 -22.23
CA ALA A 203 4.05 26.45 -23.13
C ALA A 203 3.07 25.39 -22.62
N TYR A 204 2.44 24.66 -23.52
CA TYR A 204 1.78 23.38 -23.21
C TYR A 204 1.80 22.48 -24.44
N GLY A 205 1.68 21.17 -24.25
CA GLY A 205 1.60 20.21 -25.36
C GLY A 205 1.56 18.77 -24.89
N HIS A 206 1.52 17.86 -25.86
CA HIS A 206 1.49 16.41 -25.67
C HIS A 206 2.75 15.77 -26.24
N TRP A 207 3.48 14.99 -25.44
CA TRP A 207 4.68 14.28 -25.91
C TRP A 207 4.56 12.80 -25.65
N THR A 208 4.76 11.98 -26.69
CA THR A 208 4.78 10.53 -26.53
C THR A 208 6.16 10.03 -26.11
N ARG A 209 6.20 8.93 -25.35
CA ARG A 209 7.43 8.23 -24.99
C ARG A 209 8.28 7.93 -26.22
N GLN A 210 7.64 7.42 -27.27
CA GLN A 210 8.32 7.06 -28.51
C GLN A 210 9.01 8.27 -29.15
N ALA A 211 8.37 9.43 -29.19
CA ALA A 211 8.95 10.65 -29.75
C ALA A 211 10.19 11.10 -28.95
N ILE A 212 10.11 11.06 -27.63
CA ILE A 212 11.21 11.47 -26.74
C ILE A 212 12.38 10.49 -26.79
N GLU A 213 12.13 9.17 -26.75
CA GLU A 213 13.16 8.14 -26.74
C GLU A 213 13.85 7.95 -28.10
N SER A 214 13.15 8.19 -29.21
CA SER A 214 13.73 8.08 -30.56
C SER A 214 14.50 9.33 -31.01
N THR A 215 14.29 10.47 -30.35
CA THR A 215 15.00 11.72 -30.68
C THR A 215 16.42 11.68 -30.12
N PRO A 216 17.46 11.91 -30.95
CA PRO A 216 18.83 11.99 -30.45
C PRO A 216 19.08 13.36 -29.80
N TRP A 217 19.42 13.34 -28.51
CA TRP A 217 19.82 14.49 -27.70
C TRP A 217 21.34 14.51 -27.54
N ARG A 218 22.02 15.43 -28.20
CA ARG A 218 23.50 15.47 -28.25
C ARG A 218 24.07 16.83 -27.89
N GLU A 219 23.38 17.89 -28.30
CA GLU A 219 23.85 19.27 -28.17
C GLU A 219 22.79 20.13 -27.47
N PRO A 220 23.17 21.21 -26.76
CA PRO A 220 22.22 22.09 -26.07
C PRO A 220 21.09 22.62 -26.96
N GLU A 221 21.35 22.83 -28.24
CA GLU A 221 20.41 23.33 -29.25
C GLU A 221 19.30 22.30 -29.55
N ASP A 222 19.56 21.01 -29.32
CA ASP A 222 18.57 19.95 -29.52
C ASP A 222 17.37 20.15 -28.60
N ALA A 223 17.53 20.84 -27.46
CA ALA A 223 16.45 21.22 -26.56
C ALA A 223 15.25 21.85 -27.27
N LEU A 224 15.47 22.60 -28.36
CA LEU A 224 14.39 23.28 -29.10
C LEU A 224 13.50 22.32 -29.89
N ARG A 225 13.95 21.08 -30.13
CA ARG A 225 13.16 20.05 -30.84
C ARG A 225 11.88 19.66 -30.11
N PHE A 226 11.74 20.01 -28.82
CA PHE A 226 10.49 19.82 -28.08
C PHE A 226 9.28 20.43 -28.80
N LEU A 227 9.48 21.53 -29.55
CA LEU A 227 8.46 22.19 -30.37
C LEU A 227 8.00 21.33 -31.56
N ASP A 228 8.91 20.51 -32.11
CA ASP A 228 8.69 19.78 -33.37
C ASP A 228 8.22 18.34 -33.14
N ILE A 229 8.63 17.72 -32.02
CA ILE A 229 8.37 16.30 -31.73
C ILE A 229 7.09 16.08 -30.91
N GLY A 230 6.53 17.13 -30.31
CA GLY A 230 5.27 17.08 -29.58
C GLY A 230 4.07 17.27 -30.50
N GLN A 231 2.90 16.84 -30.02
CA GLN A 231 1.60 17.05 -30.63
C GLN A 231 0.91 18.23 -29.95
N ASP A 232 0.21 19.05 -30.73
CA ASP A 232 -0.54 20.24 -30.27
C ASP A 232 0.27 21.20 -29.38
N VAL A 233 1.59 21.25 -29.60
CA VAL A 233 2.50 22.11 -28.84
C VAL A 233 2.19 23.57 -29.13
N THR A 234 1.85 24.29 -28.07
CA THR A 234 1.65 25.74 -28.09
C THR A 234 2.73 26.40 -27.24
N CYS A 235 3.38 27.42 -27.77
CA CYS A 235 4.44 28.16 -27.08
C CYS A 235 4.25 29.67 -27.26
N SER A 236 4.46 30.43 -26.19
CA SER A 236 4.39 31.89 -26.21
C SER A 236 5.48 32.52 -27.08
N VAL A 237 6.61 31.83 -27.28
CA VAL A 237 7.69 32.33 -28.13
C VAL A 237 7.42 31.88 -29.56
N THR A 238 6.87 32.77 -30.37
CA THR A 238 6.51 32.51 -31.77
C THR A 238 7.58 33.03 -32.73
N THR A 239 7.70 32.43 -33.91
CA THR A 239 8.46 33.00 -35.03
C THR A 239 7.67 34.11 -35.72
N THR A 240 8.30 35.27 -35.89
CA THR A 240 7.78 36.36 -36.71
C THR A 240 7.86 36.00 -38.20
N THR A 241 7.16 36.76 -39.04
CA THR A 241 7.17 36.63 -40.52
C THR A 241 8.58 36.67 -41.13
N SER A 242 9.55 37.23 -40.41
CA SER A 242 10.96 37.30 -40.81
C SER A 242 11.80 36.08 -40.41
N GLY A 243 11.18 35.01 -39.88
CA GLY A 243 11.87 33.81 -39.39
C GLY A 243 12.53 34.00 -38.01
N ASN A 244 12.24 35.11 -37.35
CA ASN A 244 12.91 35.54 -36.13
C ASN A 244 12.02 35.30 -34.89
N PHE A 245 12.57 34.78 -33.79
CA PHE A 245 11.80 34.61 -32.53
C PHE A 245 11.29 35.94 -31.98
N SER A 246 10.08 35.92 -31.41
CA SER A 246 9.49 37.07 -30.70
C SER A 246 10.35 37.47 -29.49
N SER A 247 10.38 38.76 -29.19
CA SER A 247 11.11 39.30 -28.03
C SER A 247 10.22 39.54 -26.81
N ALA A 248 8.96 39.11 -26.85
CA ALA A 248 7.97 39.30 -25.79
C ALA A 248 7.25 37.98 -25.48
N LEU A 249 6.99 37.75 -24.20
CA LEU A 249 6.19 36.63 -23.68
C LEU A 249 4.76 37.11 -23.45
N ARG A 250 3.78 36.34 -23.90
CA ARG A 250 2.35 36.57 -23.71
C ARG A 250 1.73 35.31 -23.11
N PRO A 251 0.75 35.45 -22.19
CA PRO A 251 0.05 34.28 -21.66
C PRO A 251 -0.64 33.54 -22.80
N LEU A 252 -0.54 32.21 -22.77
CA LEU A 252 -1.29 31.36 -23.67
C LEU A 252 -2.77 31.32 -23.29
N ASN A 253 -3.63 31.12 -24.29
CA ASN A 253 -5.05 30.89 -24.04
C ASN A 253 -5.26 29.45 -23.58
N ILE A 254 -5.54 29.26 -22.30
CA ILE A 254 -5.74 27.95 -21.67
C ILE A 254 -7.19 27.50 -21.60
N THR A 255 -8.14 28.25 -22.16
CA THR A 255 -9.58 27.89 -22.14
C THR A 255 -9.90 26.54 -22.77
N ARG A 256 -8.96 25.99 -23.57
CA ARG A 256 -9.09 24.71 -24.25
C ARG A 256 -8.50 23.54 -23.45
N VAL A 257 -7.86 23.81 -22.31
CA VAL A 257 -7.23 22.79 -21.47
C VAL A 257 -7.92 22.82 -20.10
N PRO A 258 -8.81 21.86 -19.80
CA PRO A 258 -9.51 21.79 -18.52
C PRO A 258 -8.53 21.77 -17.33
N GLY A 259 -8.90 22.39 -16.22
CA GLY A 259 -8.11 22.40 -14.98
C GLY A 259 -6.94 23.39 -14.92
N LEU A 260 -6.35 23.82 -16.06
CA LEU A 260 -5.26 24.82 -16.02
C LEU A 260 -5.72 26.19 -15.51
N GLN A 261 -6.96 26.59 -15.79
CA GLN A 261 -7.50 27.85 -15.29
C GLN A 261 -7.68 27.78 -13.76
N ASP A 262 -8.23 26.66 -13.26
CA ASP A 262 -8.39 26.45 -11.83
C ASP A 262 -7.03 26.44 -11.11
N LEU A 263 -5.99 25.83 -11.70
CA LEU A 263 -4.62 25.88 -11.17
C LEU A 263 -4.07 27.31 -11.07
N LEU A 264 -4.32 28.18 -12.06
CA LEU A 264 -3.89 29.58 -11.99
C LEU A 264 -4.69 30.38 -10.95
N ASP A 265 -6.01 30.15 -10.87
CA ASP A 265 -6.89 30.90 -9.97
C ASP A 265 -6.60 30.58 -8.49
N HIS A 266 -6.12 29.37 -8.19
CA HIS A 266 -5.74 28.94 -6.84
C HIS A 266 -4.24 29.05 -6.54
N ALA A 267 -3.42 29.46 -7.52
CA ALA A 267 -2.01 29.74 -7.28
C ALA A 267 -1.89 30.99 -6.40
N GLN A 268 -1.32 30.84 -5.19
CA GLN A 268 -1.05 31.97 -4.30
C GLN A 268 0.11 32.81 -4.89
N ASP A 269 -0.23 33.98 -5.44
CA ASP A 269 0.70 34.96 -6.03
C ASP A 269 0.67 36.30 -5.25
N GLU A 270 0.97 36.26 -3.94
CA GLU A 270 1.05 37.47 -3.09
C GLU A 270 2.47 38.07 -3.17
N PRO A 271 2.64 39.35 -3.60
CA PRO A 271 3.96 39.94 -3.80
C PRO A 271 4.59 40.59 -2.55
N ASP A 272 3.88 40.79 -1.44
CA ASP A 272 4.37 41.66 -0.34
C ASP A 272 3.80 41.28 1.04
N THR A 273 4.19 40.14 1.61
CA THR A 273 4.09 39.94 3.06
C THR A 273 5.40 39.37 3.61
N ASP A 274 5.97 40.11 4.57
CA ASP A 274 7.19 39.80 5.31
C ASP A 274 7.31 38.31 5.64
N GLY A 275 8.18 37.60 4.90
CA GLY A 275 8.72 36.29 5.29
C GLY A 275 8.46 35.08 4.39
N ALA A 276 7.75 35.20 3.27
CA ALA A 276 7.61 34.08 2.31
C ALA A 276 7.41 34.59 0.88
N SER A 277 8.49 35.00 0.22
CA SER A 277 8.46 35.32 -1.21
C SER A 277 8.21 34.06 -2.05
N LEU A 278 7.74 34.20 -3.29
CA LEU A 278 7.63 33.05 -4.22
C LEU A 278 8.97 32.41 -4.60
N ALA A 279 10.10 33.08 -4.29
CA ALA A 279 11.44 32.50 -4.30
C ALA A 279 11.72 31.66 -3.04
N ASP A 280 11.11 32.00 -1.91
CA ASP A 280 11.03 31.13 -0.73
C ASP A 280 10.09 29.95 -0.98
N LEU A 281 9.12 30.05 -1.91
CA LEU A 281 8.34 28.89 -2.42
C LEU A 281 9.15 27.97 -3.32
N ASP A 282 10.03 28.47 -4.18
CA ASP A 282 10.98 27.62 -4.91
C ASP A 282 11.95 26.93 -3.93
N THR A 283 12.30 27.63 -2.84
CA THR A 283 13.09 27.07 -1.74
C THR A 283 12.28 26.09 -0.89
N THR A 284 10.99 26.33 -0.63
CA THR A 284 10.10 25.48 0.21
C THR A 284 9.43 24.35 -0.55
N LEU A 285 9.29 24.38 -1.87
CA LEU A 285 9.02 23.18 -2.67
C LEU A 285 10.25 22.27 -2.72
N GLY A 286 11.46 22.84 -2.79
CA GLY A 286 12.71 22.11 -2.60
C GLY A 286 13.05 21.76 -1.13
N SER A 287 12.38 22.35 -0.13
CA SER A 287 12.65 22.15 1.31
C SER A 287 11.47 21.69 2.17
N ASN A 288 10.31 21.41 1.55
CA ASN A 288 9.26 20.57 2.12
C ASN A 288 9.60 19.07 1.98
N THR A 289 10.73 18.74 1.37
CA THR A 289 11.51 17.57 1.76
C THR A 289 11.97 17.78 3.20
N PRO A 290 11.72 16.86 4.14
CA PRO A 290 12.29 16.94 5.48
C PRO A 290 13.80 17.17 5.38
N THR A 291 14.24 18.43 5.56
CA THR A 291 15.66 18.80 5.69
C THR A 291 16.22 18.33 7.04
N GLY A 292 15.37 17.80 7.91
CA GLY A 292 15.80 16.86 8.93
C GLY A 292 16.20 15.56 8.24
N ARG A 293 17.52 15.32 8.11
CA ARG A 293 18.15 13.99 7.98
C ARG A 293 17.11 12.93 8.33
N LEU A 294 16.44 12.34 7.31
CA LEU A 294 15.35 11.38 7.49
C LEU A 294 15.72 10.52 8.68
N ALA A 295 14.93 10.59 9.75
CA ALA A 295 15.19 9.79 10.93
C ALA A 295 15.48 8.37 10.40
N PRO A 296 16.64 7.78 10.71
CA PRO A 296 17.09 6.58 10.02
C PRO A 296 15.93 5.60 10.08
N VAL A 297 15.42 5.22 8.90
CA VAL A 297 14.31 4.27 8.81
C VAL A 297 14.75 3.07 9.66
N PRO A 298 13.97 2.70 10.68
CA PRO A 298 14.37 1.62 11.57
C PRO A 298 14.71 0.40 10.72
N ASP A 299 15.89 -0.20 10.95
CA ASP A 299 16.29 -1.39 10.22
C ASP A 299 15.19 -2.46 10.40
N PRO A 300 14.47 -2.84 9.33
CA PRO A 300 13.37 -3.79 9.44
C PRO A 300 13.87 -5.17 9.90
N PHE A 301 15.16 -5.47 9.68
CA PHE A 301 15.83 -6.68 10.10
C PHE A 301 16.57 -6.54 11.43
N SER A 302 16.33 -5.46 12.18
CA SER A 302 16.88 -5.29 13.52
C SER A 302 16.56 -6.51 14.38
N VAL A 303 17.62 -7.17 14.85
CA VAL A 303 17.51 -8.43 15.58
C VAL A 303 16.98 -8.15 16.97
N LYS A 304 15.95 -8.89 17.37
CA LYS A 304 15.33 -8.75 18.68
C LYS A 304 16.25 -9.35 19.76
N PRO A 305 16.64 -8.59 20.80
CA PRO A 305 17.52 -9.10 21.86
C PRO A 305 16.95 -10.34 22.57
N PHE A 306 17.82 -11.27 22.97
CA PHE A 306 17.42 -12.50 23.67
C PHE A 306 16.58 -12.21 24.93
N ALA A 307 16.92 -11.15 25.67
CA ALA A 307 16.20 -10.75 26.88
C ALA A 307 14.72 -10.42 26.57
N GLU A 308 14.46 -9.68 25.49
CA GLU A 308 13.12 -9.30 25.07
C GLU A 308 12.36 -10.51 24.53
N TRP A 309 13.02 -11.36 23.73
CA TRP A 309 12.44 -12.63 23.31
C TRP A 309 12.06 -13.49 24.52
N LYS A 310 12.93 -13.59 25.54
CA LYS A 310 12.69 -14.41 26.73
C LYS A 310 11.63 -13.83 27.68
N GLN A 311 11.42 -12.51 27.67
CA GLN A 311 10.33 -11.86 28.43
C GLN A 311 8.98 -12.05 27.75
N GLN A 312 8.95 -12.03 26.42
CA GLN A 312 7.74 -12.22 25.62
C GLN A 312 7.42 -13.70 25.38
N THR A 313 8.41 -14.57 25.52
CA THR A 313 8.23 -16.02 25.62
C THR A 313 7.86 -16.32 27.07
N PRO A 314 6.64 -16.78 27.39
CA PRO A 314 6.30 -17.17 28.75
C PRO A 314 7.36 -18.12 29.29
N ALA A 315 7.87 -17.87 30.50
CA ALA A 315 8.86 -18.74 31.12
C ALA A 315 8.33 -20.18 31.08
N ALA A 316 9.09 -21.10 30.48
CA ALA A 316 8.79 -22.52 30.55
C ALA A 316 8.69 -22.89 32.04
N GLN A 317 7.46 -23.05 32.53
CA GLN A 317 7.21 -23.70 33.81
C GLN A 317 7.90 -25.06 33.76
N PRO A 318 8.49 -25.55 34.87
CA PRO A 318 8.83 -26.98 34.94
C PRO A 318 7.61 -27.78 34.49
N PRO A 319 7.74 -28.99 33.91
CA PRO A 319 6.59 -29.80 33.58
C PRO A 319 5.87 -30.14 34.89
N MET A 320 4.98 -29.26 35.32
CA MET A 320 3.78 -29.65 35.99
C MET A 320 3.12 -30.66 35.07
N PRO A 321 2.48 -31.71 35.62
CA PRO A 321 1.72 -32.64 34.80
C PRO A 321 0.91 -31.77 33.85
N ARG A 322 1.09 -31.98 32.53
CA ARG A 322 0.30 -31.30 31.52
C ARG A 322 -1.12 -31.46 32.01
N THR A 323 -1.73 -30.37 32.49
CA THR A 323 -3.17 -30.30 32.36
C THR A 323 -3.27 -30.24 30.83
N PRO A 324 -3.83 -31.27 30.19
CA PRO A 324 -3.93 -31.32 28.74
C PRO A 324 -4.49 -29.98 28.24
N PRO A 325 -4.20 -29.55 26.98
CA PRO A 325 -4.97 -28.45 26.40
C PRO A 325 -6.41 -28.73 26.77
N GLU A 326 -7.02 -27.80 27.51
CA GLU A 326 -8.37 -28.04 28.00
C GLU A 326 -9.16 -28.39 26.75
N PRO A 327 -9.70 -29.62 26.67
CA PRO A 327 -10.29 -30.08 25.42
C PRO A 327 -11.28 -29.03 24.98
N PRO A 328 -11.31 -28.67 23.68
CA PRO A 328 -12.20 -27.63 23.21
C PRO A 328 -13.58 -27.89 23.78
N SER A 329 -14.18 -26.86 24.38
CA SER A 329 -15.47 -27.00 25.03
C SER A 329 -16.47 -27.53 24.01
N VAL A 330 -16.86 -28.80 24.16
CA VAL A 330 -17.76 -29.48 23.24
C VAL A 330 -19.15 -28.90 23.46
N LEU A 331 -19.63 -28.18 22.47
CA LEU A 331 -20.99 -27.66 22.46
C LEU A 331 -21.95 -28.79 22.06
N VAL A 332 -23.13 -28.83 22.69
CA VAL A 332 -24.24 -29.69 22.26
C VAL A 332 -25.28 -28.87 21.48
N PRO A 333 -26.11 -29.50 20.62
CA PRO A 333 -27.15 -28.77 19.89
C PRO A 333 -28.05 -27.96 20.84
N GLY A 334 -28.24 -26.68 20.52
CA GLY A 334 -28.99 -25.70 21.33
C GLY A 334 -28.19 -25.06 22.48
N GLN A 335 -26.97 -25.52 22.78
CA GLN A 335 -26.16 -24.94 23.85
C GLN A 335 -25.72 -23.52 23.51
N THR A 336 -25.86 -22.63 24.49
CA THR A 336 -25.38 -21.25 24.41
C THR A 336 -24.27 -21.02 25.43
N VAL A 337 -23.17 -20.43 24.99
CA VAL A 337 -22.02 -20.07 25.84
C VAL A 337 -21.65 -18.60 25.61
N ALA A 338 -21.35 -17.87 26.68
CA ALA A 338 -20.81 -16.53 26.56
C ALA A 338 -19.36 -16.60 26.10
N LEU A 339 -19.03 -15.84 25.05
CA LEU A 339 -17.67 -15.75 24.56
C LEU A 339 -16.90 -14.77 25.47
N PRO A 340 -15.68 -15.13 25.93
CA PRO A 340 -14.82 -14.19 26.64
C PRO A 340 -14.51 -12.98 25.74
N GLU A 341 -14.24 -11.82 26.35
CA GLU A 341 -13.96 -10.58 25.61
C GLU A 341 -12.80 -10.73 24.60
N ASP A 342 -11.81 -11.57 24.91
CA ASP A 342 -10.70 -11.88 24.01
C ASP A 342 -11.15 -12.49 22.68
N ALA A 343 -12.21 -13.31 22.71
CA ALA A 343 -12.80 -13.89 21.50
C ALA A 343 -13.48 -12.83 20.63
N TRP A 344 -13.74 -11.63 21.15
CA TRP A 344 -14.36 -10.56 20.37
C TRP A 344 -13.34 -9.82 19.50
N GLN A 345 -12.06 -9.87 19.87
CA GLN A 345 -10.97 -9.22 19.14
C GLN A 345 -10.51 -10.04 17.93
N GLY A 346 -10.78 -11.35 17.92
CA GLY A 346 -10.46 -12.24 16.81
C GLY A 346 -10.85 -13.67 17.13
N LEU A 347 -11.95 -14.11 16.52
CA LEU A 347 -12.43 -15.49 16.56
C LEU A 347 -12.06 -16.18 15.25
N HIS A 348 -11.23 -17.21 15.32
CA HIS A 348 -10.96 -18.08 14.19
C HIS A 348 -12.04 -19.16 14.12
N ILE A 349 -12.55 -19.39 12.92
CA ILE A 349 -13.54 -20.42 12.64
C ILE A 349 -12.92 -21.39 11.65
N ALA A 350 -13.07 -22.69 11.91
CA ALA A 350 -12.66 -23.74 11.00
C ALA A 350 -13.73 -24.82 10.92
N PHE A 351 -14.19 -25.14 9.72
CA PHE A 351 -15.09 -26.25 9.48
C PHE A 351 -14.33 -27.38 8.80
N SER A 352 -14.17 -28.50 9.50
CA SER A 352 -13.50 -29.69 8.99
C SER A 352 -14.53 -30.73 8.56
N PHE A 353 -14.31 -31.37 7.42
CA PHE A 353 -15.18 -32.41 6.88
C PHE A 353 -14.42 -33.32 5.89
N ALA A 354 -15.06 -34.41 5.47
CA ALA A 354 -14.58 -35.33 4.44
C ALA A 354 -15.78 -36.04 3.78
N GLY A 355 -15.56 -36.75 2.67
CA GLY A 355 -16.57 -37.59 2.01
C GLY A 355 -17.38 -36.87 0.93
N ALA A 356 -17.94 -35.71 1.24
CA ALA A 356 -18.58 -34.80 0.28
C ALA A 356 -17.95 -33.41 0.38
N ASP A 357 -18.06 -32.61 -0.68
CA ASP A 357 -17.62 -31.22 -0.64
C ASP A 357 -18.69 -30.31 -0.04
N ALA A 358 -18.27 -29.32 0.74
CA ALA A 358 -19.12 -28.31 1.34
C ALA A 358 -18.40 -26.97 1.42
N ASP A 359 -19.16 -25.89 1.36
CA ASP A 359 -18.66 -24.52 1.46
C ASP A 359 -19.12 -23.87 2.77
N LEU A 360 -18.23 -23.11 3.41
CA LEU A 360 -18.53 -22.27 4.58
C LEU A 360 -19.08 -20.93 4.12
N THR A 361 -20.21 -20.54 4.70
CA THR A 361 -20.86 -19.25 4.44
C THR A 361 -21.19 -18.55 5.75
N LEU A 362 -21.15 -17.23 5.75
CA LEU A 362 -21.45 -16.40 6.92
C LEU A 362 -22.52 -15.36 6.55
N PHE A 363 -23.53 -15.20 7.40
CA PHE A 363 -24.58 -14.18 7.23
C PHE A 363 -24.52 -13.18 8.38
N LEU A 364 -24.33 -11.89 8.08
CA LEU A 364 -24.36 -10.82 9.07
C LEU A 364 -25.80 -10.29 9.17
N ILE A 365 -26.41 -10.50 10.33
CA ILE A 365 -27.86 -10.39 10.52
C ILE A 365 -28.18 -9.20 11.43
N GLY A 366 -29.12 -8.37 10.95
CA GLY A 366 -29.67 -7.22 11.66
C GLY A 366 -30.68 -7.58 12.74
N ALA A 367 -31.29 -6.57 13.36
CA ALA A 367 -32.24 -6.75 14.46
C ALA A 367 -33.58 -7.40 14.03
N ASP A 368 -33.90 -7.36 12.74
CA ASP A 368 -35.09 -7.96 12.15
C ASP A 368 -34.91 -9.46 11.80
N GLY A 369 -33.72 -10.01 12.04
CA GLY A 369 -33.38 -11.40 11.74
C GLY A 369 -33.01 -11.64 10.27
N ARG A 370 -32.73 -10.59 9.50
CA ARG A 370 -32.34 -10.68 8.08
C ARG A 370 -31.00 -10.00 7.82
N VAL A 371 -30.41 -10.26 6.66
CA VAL A 371 -29.29 -9.45 6.17
C VAL A 371 -29.82 -8.10 5.70
N ASP A 372 -29.13 -7.01 6.06
CA ASP A 372 -29.55 -5.66 5.67
C ASP A 372 -29.21 -5.34 4.20
N CYS A 373 -28.26 -6.05 3.60
CA CYS A 373 -27.85 -5.93 2.20
C CYS A 373 -27.12 -7.19 1.73
N ASP A 374 -27.00 -7.38 0.40
CA ASP A 374 -26.31 -8.54 -0.18
C ASP A 374 -24.82 -8.63 0.23
N ALA A 375 -24.18 -7.49 0.49
CA ALA A 375 -22.79 -7.45 0.96
C ALA A 375 -22.59 -8.05 2.35
N HIS A 376 -23.66 -8.30 3.11
CA HIS A 376 -23.65 -8.98 4.41
C HIS A 376 -23.79 -10.50 4.30
N PHE A 377 -23.81 -11.03 3.07
CA PHE A 377 -23.65 -12.44 2.78
C PHE A 377 -22.21 -12.72 2.34
N VAL A 378 -21.48 -13.52 3.13
CA VAL A 378 -20.07 -13.86 2.89
C VAL A 378 -19.97 -15.31 2.45
N PHE A 379 -19.40 -15.50 1.26
CA PHE A 379 -19.20 -16.80 0.60
C PHE A 379 -17.98 -16.72 -0.32
N TYR A 380 -17.60 -17.81 -0.98
CA TYR A 380 -16.33 -17.88 -1.72
C TYR A 380 -16.13 -16.79 -2.78
N ASN A 381 -17.18 -16.32 -3.49
CA ASN A 381 -17.08 -15.22 -4.46
C ASN A 381 -17.17 -13.82 -3.82
N HIS A 382 -17.58 -13.73 -2.57
CA HIS A 382 -17.63 -12.49 -1.79
C HIS A 382 -17.06 -12.75 -0.39
N PRO A 383 -15.72 -12.95 -0.27
CA PRO A 383 -15.11 -13.59 0.89
C PRO A 383 -14.94 -12.67 2.10
N SER A 384 -15.46 -11.44 2.08
CA SER A 384 -15.26 -10.45 3.14
C SER A 384 -16.47 -9.53 3.26
N ALA A 385 -16.82 -9.12 4.48
CA ALA A 385 -17.86 -8.12 4.77
C ALA A 385 -17.49 -7.24 5.96
N ALA A 386 -18.28 -6.18 6.20
CA ALA A 386 -18.11 -5.23 7.31
C ALA A 386 -16.66 -4.71 7.43
N ASP A 387 -16.14 -4.14 6.34
CA ASP A 387 -14.78 -3.60 6.24
C ASP A 387 -13.66 -4.59 6.64
N GLY A 388 -13.91 -5.89 6.47
CA GLY A 388 -12.95 -6.94 6.80
C GLY A 388 -13.10 -7.53 8.21
N ALA A 389 -14.07 -7.06 9.00
CA ALA A 389 -14.38 -7.65 10.30
C ALA A 389 -14.85 -9.12 10.19
N VAL A 390 -15.40 -9.52 9.05
CA VAL A 390 -15.73 -10.91 8.74
C VAL A 390 -15.06 -11.31 7.44
N ARG A 391 -14.31 -12.40 7.44
CA ARG A 391 -13.59 -12.89 6.24
C ARG A 391 -13.49 -14.41 6.19
N LEU A 392 -13.67 -14.98 5.01
CA LEU A 392 -13.27 -16.35 4.68
C LEU A 392 -11.79 -16.39 4.27
N LEU A 393 -11.05 -17.34 4.81
CA LEU A 393 -9.62 -17.55 4.59
C LEU A 393 -9.34 -18.66 3.57
N GLY A 394 -10.39 -19.35 3.12
CA GLY A 394 -10.33 -20.36 2.05
C GLY A 394 -10.37 -21.80 2.54
N LYS A 395 -10.40 -22.70 1.55
CA LYS A 395 -10.49 -24.17 1.68
C LYS A 395 -9.10 -24.79 1.49
N GLN A 396 -8.68 -25.64 2.43
CA GLN A 396 -7.41 -26.37 2.36
C GLN A 396 -7.61 -27.85 2.63
N GLN A 397 -6.89 -28.70 1.89
CA GLN A 397 -6.83 -30.13 2.17
C GLN A 397 -5.80 -30.41 3.28
N GLU A 398 -6.23 -31.01 4.39
CA GLU A 398 -5.42 -31.41 5.54
C GLU A 398 -5.50 -32.93 5.73
N GLY A 399 -4.65 -33.66 5.02
CA GLY A 399 -4.68 -35.12 5.02
C GLY A 399 -5.98 -35.68 4.43
N PRO A 400 -6.71 -36.56 5.13
CA PRO A 400 -7.98 -37.11 4.63
C PRO A 400 -9.17 -36.15 4.78
N HIS A 401 -8.97 -34.99 5.40
CA HIS A 401 -10.01 -33.99 5.65
C HIS A 401 -9.79 -32.74 4.81
N THR A 402 -10.89 -32.08 4.49
CA THR A 402 -10.93 -30.72 3.96
C THR A 402 -11.27 -29.78 5.10
N VAL A 403 -10.59 -28.64 5.19
CA VAL A 403 -10.83 -27.63 6.22
C VAL A 403 -11.05 -26.28 5.56
N GLU A 404 -12.22 -25.70 5.82
CA GLU A 404 -12.53 -24.32 5.46
C GLU A 404 -12.35 -23.39 6.65
N ARG A 405 -11.71 -22.25 6.44
CA ARG A 405 -11.35 -21.33 7.52
C ARG A 405 -11.97 -19.95 7.31
N GLY A 406 -12.25 -19.27 8.42
CA GLY A 406 -12.71 -17.89 8.46
C GLY A 406 -12.24 -17.17 9.72
N ALA A 407 -12.38 -15.86 9.74
CA ALA A 407 -12.09 -15.01 10.89
C ALA A 407 -13.23 -14.01 11.11
N VAL A 408 -13.58 -13.79 12.38
CA VAL A 408 -14.62 -12.85 12.81
C VAL A 408 -14.09 -11.97 13.94
N HIS A 409 -14.06 -10.66 13.72
CA HIS A 409 -13.73 -9.62 14.69
C HIS A 409 -15.02 -9.03 15.25
N LEU A 410 -15.64 -9.71 16.23
CA LEU A 410 -16.94 -9.34 16.78
C LEU A 410 -17.00 -7.92 17.38
N ALA A 411 -15.88 -7.41 17.88
CA ALA A 411 -15.76 -6.04 18.40
C ALA A 411 -15.76 -4.97 17.30
N ALA A 412 -15.39 -5.34 16.06
CA ALA A 412 -15.36 -4.44 14.91
C ALA A 412 -16.65 -4.50 14.07
N LEU A 413 -17.61 -5.36 14.45
CA LEU A 413 -18.89 -5.46 13.74
C LEU A 413 -19.73 -4.18 13.95
N PRO A 414 -20.30 -3.60 12.88
CA PRO A 414 -21.24 -2.48 12.97
C PRO A 414 -22.36 -2.75 13.97
N GLU A 415 -22.84 -1.71 14.66
CA GLU A 415 -23.89 -1.86 15.68
C GLU A 415 -25.21 -2.43 15.14
N LEU A 416 -25.49 -2.23 13.85
CA LEU A 416 -26.65 -2.82 13.16
C LEU A 416 -26.60 -4.36 13.17
N VAL A 417 -25.40 -4.97 13.16
CA VAL A 417 -25.24 -6.43 13.16
C VAL A 417 -25.46 -6.97 14.57
N GLN A 418 -26.60 -7.66 14.75
CA GLN A 418 -26.96 -8.29 16.02
C GLN A 418 -26.48 -9.73 16.12
N SER A 419 -26.31 -10.42 14.99
CA SER A 419 -25.81 -11.79 14.96
C SER A 419 -25.05 -12.12 13.68
N VAL A 420 -24.24 -13.18 13.72
CA VAL A 420 -23.53 -13.78 12.60
C VAL A 420 -23.86 -15.27 12.58
N ALA A 421 -24.57 -15.72 11.54
CA ALA A 421 -24.83 -17.15 11.35
C ALA A 421 -23.65 -17.78 10.61
N ILE A 422 -23.15 -18.90 11.14
CA ILE A 422 -22.11 -19.73 10.54
C ILE A 422 -22.80 -20.93 9.90
N ALA A 423 -22.76 -21.00 8.58
CA ALA A 423 -23.48 -21.99 7.81
C ALA A 423 -22.57 -22.78 6.87
N ILE A 424 -23.03 -23.96 6.48
CA ILE A 424 -22.42 -24.76 5.44
C ILE A 424 -23.46 -25.11 4.38
N ASN A 425 -23.01 -25.32 3.14
CA ASN A 425 -23.84 -25.85 2.07
C ASN A 425 -23.05 -26.85 1.23
N THR A 426 -23.72 -27.90 0.75
CA THR A 426 -23.16 -28.85 -0.21
C THR A 426 -23.46 -28.39 -1.63
N ASP A 427 -22.59 -28.73 -2.57
CA ASP A 427 -22.80 -28.45 -4.00
C ASP A 427 -24.06 -29.17 -4.53
N VAL A 428 -24.97 -28.39 -5.10
CA VAL A 428 -26.25 -28.84 -5.65
C VAL A 428 -26.05 -29.76 -6.86
N GLU A 429 -24.98 -29.58 -7.64
CA GLU A 429 -24.71 -30.36 -8.86
C GLU A 429 -24.31 -31.81 -8.57
N THR A 430 -23.72 -32.06 -7.40
CA THR A 430 -23.25 -33.40 -7.00
C THR A 430 -24.38 -34.33 -6.55
N GLY A 431 -25.54 -33.77 -6.19
CA GLY A 431 -26.66 -34.51 -5.59
C GLY A 431 -26.39 -35.04 -4.18
N LEU A 432 -25.22 -34.75 -3.59
CA LEU A 432 -24.85 -35.12 -2.23
C LEU A 432 -25.56 -34.22 -1.21
N THR A 433 -25.63 -34.68 0.04
CA THR A 433 -26.32 -33.99 1.14
C THR A 433 -25.37 -33.81 2.32
N CYS A 434 -25.74 -33.01 3.31
CA CYS A 434 -24.93 -32.89 4.53
C CYS A 434 -24.76 -34.23 5.25
N GLY A 435 -25.67 -35.20 5.05
CA GLY A 435 -25.51 -36.57 5.54
C GLY A 435 -24.37 -37.36 4.88
N SER A 436 -23.83 -36.89 3.76
CA SER A 436 -22.63 -37.43 3.10
C SER A 436 -21.32 -36.87 3.67
N LEU A 437 -21.40 -35.82 4.52
CA LEU A 437 -20.24 -35.28 5.22
C LEU A 437 -19.86 -36.21 6.39
N THR A 438 -18.64 -36.71 6.33
CA THR A 438 -18.01 -37.45 7.43
C THR A 438 -17.05 -36.52 8.17
N HIS A 439 -16.85 -36.74 9.46
CA HIS A 439 -15.97 -35.91 10.30
C HIS A 439 -16.34 -34.41 10.30
N ALA A 440 -17.60 -34.08 10.00
CA ALA A 440 -18.11 -32.71 10.05
C ALA A 440 -17.98 -32.14 11.46
N ALA A 441 -17.15 -31.13 11.64
CA ALA A 441 -16.95 -30.46 12.92
C ALA A 441 -16.60 -28.99 12.72
N LEU A 442 -17.31 -28.13 13.44
CA LEU A 442 -16.95 -26.74 13.63
C LEU A 442 -15.95 -26.64 14.78
N TYR A 443 -14.85 -25.94 14.54
CA TYR A 443 -13.88 -25.53 15.54
C TYR A 443 -13.86 -24.01 15.58
N MET A 444 -13.86 -23.46 16.78
CA MET A 444 -13.70 -22.05 17.02
C MET A 444 -12.64 -21.86 18.09
N ASP A 445 -11.70 -20.97 17.85
CA ASP A 445 -10.69 -20.61 18.83
C ASP A 445 -10.42 -19.10 18.81
N CYS A 446 -9.93 -18.58 19.93
CA CYS A 446 -9.44 -17.22 20.03
C CYS A 446 -7.94 -17.21 20.31
N VAL A 447 -7.31 -16.07 20.02
CA VAL A 447 -5.86 -15.84 20.18
C VAL A 447 -5.35 -16.18 21.59
N THR A 448 -6.21 -16.11 22.60
CA THR A 448 -5.89 -16.39 24.01
C THR A 448 -6.07 -17.84 24.44
N GLY A 449 -6.50 -18.73 23.53
CA GLY A 449 -6.48 -20.18 23.71
C GLY A 449 -7.78 -20.82 24.19
N ALA A 450 -8.86 -20.05 24.38
CA ALA A 450 -10.18 -20.64 24.55
C ALA A 450 -10.64 -21.23 23.23
N ALA A 451 -11.15 -22.47 23.27
CA ALA A 451 -11.59 -23.18 22.09
C ALA A 451 -12.93 -23.88 22.33
N TRP A 452 -13.74 -23.94 21.29
CA TRP A 452 -15.03 -24.61 21.25
C TRP A 452 -15.08 -25.52 20.03
N THR A 453 -15.78 -26.63 20.17
CA THR A 453 -16.06 -27.50 19.04
C THR A 453 -17.51 -27.90 19.04
N PHE A 454 -18.09 -28.01 17.85
CA PHE A 454 -19.45 -28.50 17.67
C PHE A 454 -19.48 -29.46 16.49
N GLN A 455 -19.95 -30.68 16.74
CA GLN A 455 -20.25 -31.63 15.69
C GLN A 455 -21.74 -31.54 15.37
N PRO A 456 -22.12 -30.96 14.22
CA PRO A 456 -23.52 -30.92 13.83
C PRO A 456 -24.07 -32.34 13.57
N PRO A 457 -25.37 -32.56 13.80
CA PRO A 457 -26.00 -33.85 13.48
C PRO A 457 -25.96 -34.10 11.97
N ALA A 458 -25.66 -35.34 11.58
CA ALA A 458 -25.77 -35.76 10.19
C ALA A 458 -27.25 -35.94 9.83
N ASP A 459 -27.69 -35.29 8.75
CA ASP A 459 -29.05 -35.42 8.22
C ASP A 459 -28.98 -35.65 6.70
N PRO A 460 -29.45 -36.82 6.21
CA PRO A 460 -29.40 -37.17 4.79
C PRO A 460 -30.42 -36.41 3.93
N HIS A 461 -31.26 -35.56 4.51
CA HIS A 461 -32.30 -34.82 3.81
C HIS A 461 -31.99 -33.33 3.63
N ILE A 462 -30.89 -32.83 4.20
CA ILE A 462 -30.54 -31.41 4.16
C ILE A 462 -29.31 -31.17 3.27
N ARG A 463 -29.29 -30.03 2.59
CA ARG A 463 -28.22 -29.60 1.67
C ARG A 463 -27.51 -28.33 2.14
N ALA A 464 -28.11 -27.62 3.10
CA ALA A 464 -27.46 -26.53 3.81
C ALA A 464 -27.80 -26.61 5.30
N MET A 465 -26.95 -26.05 6.15
CA MET A 465 -27.12 -26.09 7.60
C MET A 465 -26.49 -24.88 8.26
N VAL A 466 -27.22 -24.26 9.19
CA VAL A 466 -26.64 -23.31 10.15
C VAL A 466 -26.04 -24.12 11.29
N VAL A 467 -24.72 -24.10 11.39
CA VAL A 467 -23.94 -24.90 12.34
C VAL A 467 -23.92 -24.20 13.70
N ALA A 468 -23.65 -22.90 13.72
CA ALA A 468 -23.66 -22.08 14.92
C ALA A 468 -24.03 -20.63 14.62
N GLU A 469 -24.36 -19.88 15.65
CA GLU A 469 -24.67 -18.46 15.55
C GLU A 469 -23.97 -17.69 16.67
N LEU A 470 -23.27 -16.63 16.29
CA LEU A 470 -22.66 -15.67 17.18
C LEU A 470 -23.65 -14.52 17.33
N TYR A 471 -24.07 -14.16 18.54
CA TYR A 471 -25.08 -13.11 18.72
C TYR A 471 -24.77 -12.21 19.91
N ARG A 472 -25.16 -10.95 19.77
CA ARG A 472 -24.98 -9.91 20.78
C ARG A 472 -26.14 -9.97 21.77
N HIS A 473 -25.83 -9.93 23.06
CA HIS A 473 -26.80 -9.96 24.14
C HIS A 473 -26.43 -8.93 25.21
N THR A 474 -27.39 -8.24 25.82
CA THR A 474 -27.10 -7.31 26.91
C THR A 474 -27.15 -8.02 28.25
N VAL A 475 -26.09 -7.93 29.05
CA VAL A 475 -26.05 -8.43 30.43
C VAL A 475 -25.58 -7.27 31.32
N ASN A 476 -26.36 -6.91 32.34
CA ASN A 476 -26.04 -5.80 33.26
C ASN A 476 -25.68 -4.49 32.53
N SER A 477 -26.42 -4.16 31.47
CA SER A 477 -26.20 -2.99 30.61
C SER A 477 -24.87 -2.97 29.83
N GLN A 478 -24.18 -4.10 29.73
CA GLN A 478 -23.00 -4.28 28.88
C GLN A 478 -23.32 -5.25 27.73
N PRO A 479 -22.87 -4.97 26.48
CA PRO A 479 -23.00 -5.93 25.39
C PRO A 479 -22.06 -7.11 25.63
N VAL A 480 -22.56 -8.32 25.44
CA VAL A 480 -21.84 -9.58 25.57
C VAL A 480 -22.13 -10.43 24.34
N TRP A 481 -21.09 -10.90 23.66
CA TRP A 481 -21.26 -11.87 22.59
C TRP A 481 -21.40 -13.29 23.13
N LYS A 482 -22.31 -14.04 22.54
CA LYS A 482 -22.58 -15.44 22.86
C LYS A 482 -22.51 -16.27 21.59
N VAL A 483 -22.08 -17.51 21.71
CA VAL A 483 -22.21 -18.52 20.66
C VAL A 483 -23.33 -19.49 21.01
N ARG A 484 -24.16 -19.80 20.03
CA ARG A 484 -25.20 -20.83 20.11
C ARG A 484 -24.90 -21.91 19.07
N ALA A 485 -24.72 -23.15 19.51
CA ALA A 485 -24.67 -24.30 18.60
C ALA A 485 -26.10 -24.64 18.15
N ILE A 486 -26.31 -24.82 16.85
CA ILE A 486 -27.66 -24.99 16.28
C ILE A 486 -27.75 -26.35 15.58
N GLY A 487 -27.13 -26.50 14.41
CA GLY A 487 -27.26 -27.69 13.57
C GLY A 487 -28.63 -27.80 12.89
N GLN A 488 -29.22 -26.67 12.50
CA GLN A 488 -30.51 -26.63 11.79
C GLN A 488 -30.27 -26.72 10.29
N GLY A 489 -31.00 -27.61 9.61
CA GLY A 489 -30.82 -27.87 8.19
C GLY A 489 -31.95 -27.37 7.29
N TRP A 490 -31.61 -27.17 6.01
CA TRP A 490 -32.51 -26.81 4.93
C TRP A 490 -32.40 -27.83 3.80
N ALA A 491 -33.52 -28.41 3.39
CA ALA A 491 -33.59 -29.35 2.27
C ALA A 491 -33.35 -28.65 0.92
N ASP A 492 -33.84 -27.41 0.79
CA ASP A 492 -33.73 -26.59 -0.42
C ASP A 492 -32.32 -25.99 -0.63
N GLY A 493 -31.33 -26.41 0.16
CA GLY A 493 -29.93 -26.00 0.01
C GLY A 493 -29.68 -24.53 0.33
N LEU A 494 -28.60 -23.99 -0.26
CA LEU A 494 -28.15 -22.62 0.00
C LEU A 494 -29.22 -21.59 -0.37
N GLU A 495 -29.98 -21.81 -1.46
CA GLU A 495 -31.06 -20.89 -1.86
C GLU A 495 -32.15 -20.77 -0.79
N GLY A 496 -32.60 -21.89 -0.22
CA GLY A 496 -33.61 -21.88 0.83
C GLY A 496 -33.11 -21.22 2.10
N LEU A 497 -31.82 -21.41 2.42
CA LEU A 497 -31.14 -20.77 3.54
C LEU A 497 -31.00 -19.25 3.33
N ALA A 498 -30.55 -18.84 2.15
CA ALA A 498 -30.38 -17.43 1.78
C ALA A 498 -31.72 -16.68 1.79
N ARG A 499 -32.78 -17.28 1.23
CA ARG A 499 -34.15 -16.75 1.32
C ARG A 499 -34.66 -16.62 2.76
N ALA A 500 -34.29 -17.55 3.64
CA ALA A 500 -34.67 -17.48 5.05
C ALA A 500 -34.05 -16.26 5.77
N TYR A 501 -32.86 -15.82 5.33
CA TYR A 501 -32.19 -14.62 5.82
C TYR A 501 -32.45 -13.36 4.98
N GLY A 502 -33.34 -13.43 3.98
CA GLY A 502 -33.75 -12.27 3.20
C GLY A 502 -32.80 -11.86 2.07
N VAL A 503 -31.90 -12.77 1.63
CA VAL A 503 -31.09 -12.58 0.42
C VAL A 503 -31.92 -12.96 -0.81
N ASP A 504 -31.98 -12.08 -1.81
CA ASP A 504 -32.54 -12.41 -3.12
C ASP A 504 -31.49 -13.20 -3.92
N VAL A 505 -31.81 -14.44 -4.24
CA VAL A 505 -30.97 -15.34 -5.05
C VAL A 505 -31.70 -15.53 -6.38
N GLU A 506 -31.30 -14.79 -7.42
CA GLU A 506 -31.79 -14.96 -8.80
C GLU A 506 -30.91 -15.91 -9.62
#